data_AF-A0A2X1N1E8-F1
#
_entry.id   AF-A0A2X1N1E8-F1
#
_cell.length_a   1.000
_cell.length_b   1.000
_cell.length_c   1.000
_cell.angle_alpha   90.00
_cell.angle_beta   90.00
_cell.angle_gamma   90.00
#
_symmetry.space_group_name_H-M   'P 1'
#
loop_
_entity.id
_entity.type
_entity.pdbx_description
1 polymer ?
#
loop_
_entity_poly.entity_id
_entity_poly.type
_entity_poly.pdbx_seq_one_letter_code
_entity_poly.pdbx_strand_id
1 'polypeptide(L)'
;MSGLKQELGLAQGIGLLSTSLLGTGVFAVPALAALVAGNNSLWAWPVLIILVFPIAIVFAILGRHYPSAGGVAHFVGMAFGSRLERVTGWLFLSVIPVGLPAALQIAAGFGQAMFGWHSWQLLLAELGTLALVWYIGTRGASSSANLQTVIAGLIVALIVAIWWAAISNLRISPFRHLVISNLPGYLLRYQ
;
A
#
# COMPACT_ATOMS: atom_id res chain seq x y z
N MET A 1 -24.44 -28.35 10.51
CA MET A 1 -23.86 -26.98 10.51
C MET A 1 -22.52 -27.06 9.81
N SER A 2 -22.46 -26.71 8.51
CA SER A 2 -21.23 -26.83 7.70
C SER A 2 -20.16 -25.87 8.21
N GLY A 3 -19.02 -26.43 8.63
CA GLY A 3 -17.83 -25.66 8.96
C GLY A 3 -17.39 -24.84 7.75
N LEU A 4 -17.15 -23.55 7.98
CA LEU A 4 -16.48 -22.66 7.03
C LEU A 4 -15.19 -23.34 6.57
N LYS A 5 -15.09 -23.63 5.27
CA LYS A 5 -13.86 -24.16 4.69
C LYS A 5 -12.71 -23.20 5.01
N GLN A 6 -11.75 -23.66 5.80
CA GLN A 6 -10.46 -22.98 5.97
C GLN A 6 -9.68 -23.10 4.66
N GLU A 7 -10.05 -22.31 3.65
CA GLU A 7 -9.31 -22.27 2.38
C GLU A 7 -8.09 -21.31 2.45
N LEU A 8 -7.87 -20.62 3.58
CA LEU A 8 -6.75 -19.70 3.79
C LEU A 8 -6.02 -20.03 5.09
N GLY A 9 -4.89 -20.73 4.99
CA GLY A 9 -3.98 -20.93 6.13
C GLY A 9 -3.37 -19.61 6.62
N LEU A 10 -2.79 -19.58 7.83
CA LEU A 10 -2.18 -18.37 8.41
C LEU A 10 -1.17 -17.70 7.46
N ALA A 11 -0.32 -18.48 6.80
CA ALA A 11 0.64 -17.97 5.83
C ALA A 11 -0.04 -17.29 4.63
N GLN A 12 -1.15 -17.86 4.18
CA GLN A 12 -1.93 -17.35 3.05
C GLN A 12 -2.71 -16.09 3.45
N GLY A 13 -3.26 -16.05 4.68
CA GLY A 13 -3.84 -14.85 5.26
C GLY A 13 -2.83 -13.70 5.43
N ILE A 14 -1.62 -14.00 5.93
CA ILE A 14 -0.52 -13.02 6.02
C ILE A 14 -0.13 -12.52 4.64
N GLY A 15 0.02 -13.43 3.66
CA GLY A 15 0.35 -13.04 2.28
C GLY A 15 -0.73 -12.16 1.65
N LEU A 16 -2.00 -12.47 1.86
CA LEU A 16 -3.14 -11.73 1.33
C LEU A 16 -3.24 -10.34 1.96
N LEU A 17 -3.10 -10.24 3.29
CA LEU A 17 -3.09 -8.94 4.00
C LEU A 17 -1.84 -8.11 3.64
N SER A 18 -0.68 -8.74 3.55
CA SER A 18 0.57 -8.05 3.19
C SER A 18 0.47 -7.48 1.79
N THR A 19 0.06 -8.27 0.79
CA THR A 19 -0.09 -7.78 -0.58
C THR A 19 -1.18 -6.72 -0.73
N SER A 20 -2.28 -6.83 0.02
CA SER A 20 -3.32 -5.80 0.09
C SER A 20 -2.77 -4.48 0.65
N LEU A 21 -1.99 -4.55 1.74
CA LEU A 21 -1.37 -3.37 2.35
C LEU A 21 -0.26 -2.76 1.48
N LEU A 22 0.53 -3.60 0.80
CA LEU A 22 1.55 -3.17 -0.15
C LEU A 22 0.93 -2.47 -1.37
N GLY A 23 -0.23 -2.95 -1.84
CA GLY A 23 -0.85 -2.59 -3.11
C GLY A 23 -0.92 -1.09 -3.40
N THR A 24 -1.60 -0.31 -2.56
CA THR A 24 -1.65 1.17 -2.71
C THR A 24 -0.69 1.87 -1.76
N GLY A 25 -0.45 1.30 -0.58
CA GLY A 25 0.31 1.96 0.50
C GLY A 25 1.77 2.21 0.15
N VAL A 26 2.47 1.23 -0.41
CA VAL A 26 3.91 1.35 -0.71
C VAL A 26 4.19 2.30 -1.86
N PHE A 27 3.22 2.53 -2.74
CA PHE A 27 3.40 3.41 -3.88
C PHE A 27 2.95 4.85 -3.59
N ALA A 28 1.82 5.02 -2.90
CA ALA A 28 1.27 6.35 -2.64
C ALA A 28 1.99 7.08 -1.49
N VAL A 29 2.22 6.38 -0.37
CA VAL A 29 2.77 7.02 0.85
C VAL A 29 4.18 7.57 0.63
N PRO A 30 5.11 6.87 -0.04
CA PRO A 30 6.46 7.39 -0.22
C PRO A 30 6.51 8.52 -1.23
N ALA A 31 5.67 8.48 -2.26
CA ALA A 31 5.52 9.58 -3.19
C ALA A 31 5.04 10.85 -2.48
N LEU A 32 4.00 10.74 -1.64
CA LEU A 32 3.49 11.87 -0.85
C LEU A 32 4.50 12.34 0.21
N ALA A 33 5.17 11.42 0.90
CA ALA A 33 6.18 11.76 1.90
C ALA A 33 7.40 12.44 1.27
N ALA A 34 7.84 12.01 0.08
CA ALA A 34 8.90 12.68 -0.67
C ALA A 34 8.49 14.09 -1.13
N LEU A 35 7.24 14.27 -1.55
CA LEU A 35 6.71 15.59 -1.94
C LEU A 35 6.67 16.58 -0.77
N VAL A 36 6.31 16.12 0.43
CA VAL A 36 6.14 16.98 1.61
C VAL A 36 7.43 17.15 2.41
N ALA A 37 8.20 16.09 2.61
CA ALA A 37 9.37 16.07 3.51
C ALA A 37 10.72 16.05 2.78
N GLY A 38 10.76 15.93 1.45
CA GLY A 38 11.99 15.89 0.66
C GLY A 38 12.98 14.85 1.17
N ASN A 39 14.23 15.26 1.41
CA ASN A 39 15.31 14.37 1.86
C ASN A 39 15.09 13.78 3.28
N ASN A 40 14.21 14.37 4.09
CA ASN A 40 13.84 13.86 5.41
C ASN A 40 12.75 12.78 5.39
N SER A 41 12.20 12.45 4.21
CA SER A 41 11.16 11.43 4.07
C SER A 41 11.59 10.04 4.57
N LEU A 42 12.89 9.76 4.62
CA LEU A 42 13.41 8.49 5.15
C LEU A 42 13.13 8.32 6.66
N TRP A 43 13.07 9.41 7.42
CA TRP A 43 12.76 9.38 8.85
C TRP A 43 11.27 9.21 9.15
N ALA A 44 10.39 9.50 8.20
CA ALA A 44 8.95 9.32 8.38
C ALA A 44 8.59 7.83 8.59
N TRP A 45 9.32 6.92 7.94
CA TRP A 45 9.08 5.48 8.02
C TRP A 45 9.24 4.87 9.42
N PRO A 46 10.39 5.01 10.11
CA PRO A 46 10.53 4.46 11.45
C PRO A 46 9.53 5.08 12.43
N VAL A 47 9.24 6.38 12.29
CA VAL A 47 8.24 7.07 13.13
C VAL A 47 6.85 6.48 12.92
N LEU A 48 6.44 6.29 11.66
CA LEU A 48 5.15 5.67 11.32
C LEU A 48 5.07 4.23 11.81
N ILE A 49 6.14 3.45 11.67
CA ILE A 49 6.19 2.07 12.18
C ILE A 49 5.99 2.07 13.69
N ILE A 50 6.73 2.89 14.44
CA ILE A 50 6.60 2.99 15.90
C ILE A 50 5.18 3.38 16.30
N LEU A 51 4.54 4.28 15.56
CA LEU A 51 3.19 4.76 15.86
C LEU A 51 2.12 3.70 15.55
N VAL A 52 2.26 2.94 14.46
CA VAL A 52 1.30 1.91 14.02
C VAL A 52 1.47 0.60 14.80
N PHE A 53 2.68 0.29 15.27
CA PHE A 53 2.98 -0.96 15.98
C PHE A 53 2.10 -1.23 17.22
N PRO A 54 1.90 -0.29 18.17
CA PRO A 54 1.03 -0.53 19.32
C PRO A 54 -0.43 -0.75 18.89
N ILE A 55 -0.90 -0.04 17.87
CA ILE A 55 -2.25 -0.21 17.32
C ILE A 55 -2.41 -1.63 16.76
N ALA A 56 -1.42 -2.11 16.00
CA ALA A 56 -1.41 -3.47 15.45
C ALA A 56 -1.44 -4.54 16.56
N ILE A 57 -0.70 -4.34 17.66
CA ILE A 57 -0.73 -5.24 18.82
C ILE A 57 -2.12 -5.29 19.45
N VAL A 58 -2.76 -4.13 19.67
CA VAL A 58 -4.11 -4.07 20.24
C VAL A 58 -5.10 -4.85 19.37
N PHE A 59 -5.06 -4.64 18.05
CA PHE A 59 -5.93 -5.40 17.13
C PHE A 59 -5.61 -6.89 17.09
N ALA A 60 -4.33 -7.29 17.19
CA ALA A 60 -3.94 -8.68 17.25
C ALA A 60 -4.45 -9.38 18.53
N ILE A 61 -4.37 -8.71 19.68
CA ILE A 61 -4.88 -9.21 20.96
C ILE A 61 -6.41 -9.34 20.92
N LEU A 62 -7.11 -8.31 20.43
CA LEU A 62 -8.57 -8.32 20.28
C LEU A 62 -9.04 -9.42 19.32
N GLY A 63 -8.37 -9.56 18.17
CA GLY A 63 -8.64 -10.60 17.18
C GLY A 63 -8.43 -12.02 17.72
N ARG A 64 -7.47 -12.21 18.63
CA ARG A 64 -7.24 -13.51 19.28
C ARG A 64 -8.27 -13.82 20.37
N HIS A 65 -8.71 -12.82 21.14
CA HIS A 65 -9.69 -13.03 22.22
C HIS A 65 -11.12 -13.18 21.70
N TYR A 66 -11.47 -12.56 20.57
CA TYR A 66 -12.82 -12.56 20.03
C TYR A 66 -12.84 -12.95 18.53
N PRO A 67 -12.67 -14.25 18.21
CA PRO A 67 -12.72 -14.73 16.84
C PRO A 67 -14.15 -14.60 16.30
N SER A 68 -14.41 -13.55 15.51
CA SER A 68 -15.70 -13.29 14.87
C SER A 68 -15.53 -12.98 13.39
N ALA A 69 -16.50 -13.39 12.57
CA ALA A 69 -16.54 -13.07 11.15
C ALA A 69 -16.82 -11.58 10.86
N GLY A 70 -17.24 -10.80 11.87
CA GLY A 70 -17.54 -9.37 11.76
C GLY A 70 -16.32 -8.45 11.97
N GLY A 71 -15.17 -8.98 12.37
CA GLY A 71 -13.94 -8.21 12.54
C GLY A 71 -14.09 -7.02 13.50
N VAL A 72 -13.58 -5.85 13.09
CA VAL A 72 -13.57 -4.63 13.93
C VAL A 72 -14.98 -4.14 14.27
N ALA A 73 -15.95 -4.29 13.37
CA ALA A 73 -17.34 -3.88 13.61
C ALA A 73 -17.96 -4.66 14.79
N HIS A 74 -17.61 -5.94 14.92
CA HIS A 74 -18.04 -6.77 16.04
C HIS A 74 -17.41 -6.32 17.37
N PHE A 75 -16.14 -5.90 17.38
CA PHE A 75 -15.50 -5.34 18.58
C PHE A 75 -16.19 -4.05 19.04
N VAL A 76 -16.57 -3.19 18.10
CA VAL A 76 -17.36 -1.99 18.39
C VAL A 76 -18.75 -2.34 18.90
N GLY A 77 -19.37 -3.39 18.37
CA GLY A 77 -20.65 -3.92 18.86
C GLY A 77 -20.59 -4.41 20.30
N MET A 78 -19.52 -5.12 20.67
CA MET A 78 -19.33 -5.58 22.05
C MET A 78 -19.04 -4.44 23.03
N ALA A 79 -18.32 -3.40 22.61
CA ALA A 79 -17.96 -2.28 23.47
C ALA A 79 -19.05 -1.20 23.58
N PHE A 80 -19.81 -0.95 22.52
CA PHE A 80 -20.73 0.19 22.42
C PHE A 80 -22.16 -0.17 21.98
N GLY A 81 -22.45 -1.43 21.70
CA GLY A 81 -23.78 -1.93 21.37
C GLY A 81 -24.09 -2.05 19.86
N SER A 82 -25.20 -2.73 19.57
CA SER A 82 -25.59 -3.17 18.20
C SER A 82 -25.86 -2.04 17.20
N ARG A 83 -26.19 -0.83 17.65
CA ARG A 83 -26.33 0.34 16.76
C ARG A 83 -24.99 0.76 16.17
N LEU A 84 -23.94 0.83 17.00
CA LEU A 84 -22.61 1.27 16.57
C LEU A 84 -21.89 0.18 15.78
N GLU A 85 -22.15 -1.09 16.05
CA GLU A 85 -21.76 -2.20 15.16
C GLU A 85 -22.27 -1.99 13.74
N ARG A 86 -23.57 -1.68 13.58
CA ARG A 86 -24.18 -1.49 12.26
C ARG A 86 -23.63 -0.25 11.55
N VAL A 87 -23.44 0.85 12.26
CA VAL A 87 -22.82 2.07 11.70
C VAL A 87 -21.39 1.79 11.25
N THR A 88 -20.61 1.09 12.07
CA THR A 88 -19.23 0.71 11.73
C THR A 88 -19.20 -0.24 10.53
N GLY A 89 -20.11 -1.21 10.48
CA GLY A 89 -20.30 -2.08 9.32
C GLY A 89 -20.61 -1.29 8.05
N TRP A 90 -21.53 -0.32 8.11
CA TRP A 90 -21.82 0.58 7.00
C TRP A 90 -20.62 1.42 6.59
N LEU A 91 -19.84 1.95 7.54
CA LEU A 91 -18.61 2.68 7.23
C LEU A 91 -17.58 1.80 6.50
N PHE A 92 -17.35 0.57 6.95
CA PHE A 92 -16.48 -0.38 6.25
C PHE A 92 -17.00 -0.73 4.85
N LEU A 93 -18.32 -0.90 4.69
CA LEU A 93 -18.92 -1.12 3.38
C LEU A 93 -18.79 0.09 2.46
N SER A 94 -18.88 1.31 2.99
CA SER A 94 -18.68 2.56 2.23
C SER A 94 -17.25 2.75 1.74
N VAL A 95 -16.25 2.10 2.35
CA VAL A 95 -14.87 2.13 1.86
C VAL A 95 -14.73 1.38 0.53
N ILE A 96 -15.53 0.35 0.28
CA ILE A 96 -15.45 -0.46 -0.95
C ILE A 96 -15.68 0.39 -2.23
N PRO A 97 -16.78 1.15 -2.36
CA PRO A 97 -17.02 1.98 -3.54
C PRO A 97 -16.07 3.17 -3.67
N VAL A 98 -15.45 3.64 -2.58
CA VAL A 98 -14.49 4.76 -2.61
C VAL A 98 -13.06 4.30 -2.88
N GLY A 99 -12.70 3.11 -2.39
CA GLY A 99 -11.37 2.53 -2.56
C GLY A 99 -11.10 2.08 -3.99
N LEU A 100 -12.11 1.58 -4.70
CA LEU A 100 -11.94 1.08 -6.07
C LEU A 100 -11.54 2.21 -7.05
N PRO A 101 -12.22 3.38 -7.09
CA PRO A 101 -11.79 4.52 -7.90
C PRO A 101 -10.41 5.05 -7.50
N ALA A 102 -10.11 5.13 -6.20
CA ALA A 102 -8.81 5.59 -5.73
C ALA A 102 -7.66 4.66 -6.19
N ALA A 103 -7.86 3.35 -6.10
CA ALA A 103 -6.88 2.36 -6.56
C ALA A 103 -6.69 2.42 -8.09
N LEU A 104 -7.78 2.56 -8.85
CA LEU A 104 -7.73 2.71 -10.30
C LEU A 104 -6.98 3.97 -10.71
N GLN A 105 -7.20 5.08 -10.02
CA GLN A 105 -6.52 6.34 -10.34
C GLN A 105 -5.02 6.26 -10.07
N ILE A 106 -4.60 5.57 -9.02
CA ILE A 106 -3.18 5.29 -8.76
C ILE A 106 -2.60 4.41 -9.88
N ALA A 107 -3.30 3.33 -10.26
CA ALA A 107 -2.86 2.43 -11.33
C ALA A 107 -2.77 3.13 -12.69
N ALA A 108 -3.77 3.95 -13.03
CA ALA A 108 -3.79 4.77 -14.24
C ALA A 108 -2.68 5.81 -14.23
N GLY A 109 -2.39 6.43 -13.08
CA GLY A 109 -1.27 7.35 -12.91
C GLY A 109 0.09 6.70 -13.20
N PHE A 110 0.29 5.45 -12.75
CA PHE A 110 1.49 4.68 -13.11
C PHE A 110 1.54 4.35 -14.61
N GLY A 111 0.41 3.92 -15.20
CA GLY A 111 0.32 3.67 -16.64
C GLY A 111 0.62 4.93 -17.47
N GLN A 112 0.13 6.07 -17.03
CA GLN A 112 0.40 7.37 -17.64
C GLN A 112 1.88 7.73 -17.56
N ALA A 113 2.53 7.53 -16.41
CA ALA A 113 3.95 7.81 -16.25
C ALA A 113 4.85 6.88 -17.10
N MET A 114 4.42 5.63 -17.32
CA MET A 114 5.18 4.65 -18.12
C MET A 114 5.00 4.85 -19.64
N PHE A 115 3.78 5.16 -20.10
CA PHE A 115 3.45 5.17 -21.53
C PHE A 115 3.12 6.56 -22.10
N GLY A 116 2.99 7.60 -21.27
CA GLY A 116 2.68 8.97 -21.72
C GLY A 116 1.27 9.16 -22.30
N TRP A 117 0.33 8.28 -21.95
CA TRP A 117 -1.03 8.28 -22.51
C TRP A 117 -1.84 9.52 -22.10
N HIS A 118 -2.60 10.07 -23.05
CA HIS A 118 -3.42 11.27 -22.83
C HIS A 118 -4.91 11.00 -23.03
N SER A 119 -5.70 11.55 -22.09
CA SER A 119 -7.16 11.71 -22.10
C SER A 119 -7.97 10.46 -22.48
N TRP A 120 -8.18 10.23 -23.78
CA TRP A 120 -8.94 9.08 -24.31
C TRP A 120 -8.27 7.75 -24.02
N GLN A 121 -6.94 7.68 -24.14
CA GLN A 121 -6.17 6.46 -23.88
C GLN A 121 -6.18 6.11 -22.38
N LEU A 122 -6.25 7.12 -21.52
CA LEU A 122 -6.30 6.94 -20.06
C LEU A 122 -7.66 6.38 -19.64
N LEU A 123 -8.75 6.93 -20.19
CA LEU A 123 -10.11 6.40 -20.00
C LEU A 123 -10.22 4.94 -20.48
N LEU A 124 -9.65 4.62 -21.65
CA LEU A 124 -9.61 3.24 -22.13
C LEU A 124 -8.78 2.32 -21.22
N ALA A 125 -7.66 2.80 -20.69
CA ALA A 125 -6.83 2.05 -19.76
C ALA A 125 -7.56 1.78 -18.44
N GLU A 126 -8.25 2.78 -17.89
CA GLU A 126 -9.08 2.64 -16.69
C GLU A 126 -10.23 1.66 -16.90
N LEU A 127 -10.99 1.82 -18.00
CA LEU A 127 -12.08 0.91 -18.37
C LEU A 127 -11.57 -0.51 -18.64
N GLY A 128 -10.43 -0.65 -19.32
CA GLY A 128 -9.79 -1.93 -19.57
C GLY A 128 -9.33 -2.61 -18.28
N THR A 129 -8.77 -1.85 -17.34
CA THR A 129 -8.36 -2.33 -16.02
C THR A 129 -9.58 -2.76 -15.19
N LEU A 130 -10.65 -1.97 -15.20
CA LEU A 130 -11.93 -2.33 -14.58
C LEU A 130 -12.52 -3.62 -15.15
N ALA A 131 -12.55 -3.74 -16.47
CA ALA A 131 -13.05 -4.94 -17.15
C ALA A 131 -12.21 -6.17 -16.82
N LEU A 132 -10.88 -6.02 -16.74
CA LEU A 132 -9.96 -7.08 -16.33
C LEU A 132 -10.19 -7.50 -14.88
N VAL A 133 -10.31 -6.55 -13.96
CA VAL A 133 -10.59 -6.82 -12.54
C VAL A 133 -11.94 -7.53 -12.39
N TRP A 134 -12.96 -7.09 -13.12
CA TRP A 134 -14.27 -7.75 -13.14
C TRP A 134 -14.19 -9.18 -13.70
N TYR A 135 -13.47 -9.38 -14.80
CA TYR A 135 -13.27 -10.69 -15.42
C TYR A 135 -12.51 -11.66 -14.50
N ILE A 136 -11.48 -11.19 -13.80
CA ILE A 136 -10.73 -11.99 -12.84
C ILE A 136 -11.59 -12.27 -11.59
N GLY A 137 -12.37 -11.28 -11.14
CA GLY A 137 -13.25 -11.40 -9.98
C GLY A 137 -14.37 -12.43 -10.17
N THR A 138 -14.82 -12.68 -11.39
CA THR A 138 -15.85 -13.69 -11.69
C THR A 138 -15.33 -15.13 -11.71
N ARG A 139 -14.00 -15.36 -11.76
CA ARG A 139 -13.38 -16.70 -11.84
C ARG A 139 -13.14 -17.40 -10.49
N GLY A 140 -13.73 -16.90 -9.41
CA GLY A 140 -13.68 -17.54 -8.08
C GLY A 140 -12.36 -17.30 -7.32
N ALA A 141 -12.42 -17.42 -6.00
CA ALA A 141 -11.35 -17.04 -5.07
C ALA A 141 -9.99 -17.73 -5.32
N SER A 142 -10.00 -18.95 -5.87
CA SER A 142 -8.78 -19.71 -6.20
C SER A 142 -7.96 -19.07 -7.33
N SER A 143 -8.63 -18.48 -8.34
CA SER A 143 -7.94 -17.76 -9.43
C SER A 143 -7.29 -16.47 -8.94
N SER A 144 -7.90 -15.79 -7.95
CA SER A 144 -7.34 -14.59 -7.33
C SER A 144 -6.09 -14.89 -6.51
N ALA A 145 -6.03 -16.04 -5.82
CA ALA A 145 -4.86 -16.45 -5.06
C ALA A 145 -3.63 -16.69 -5.95
N ASN A 146 -3.79 -17.35 -7.11
CA ASN A 146 -2.70 -17.55 -8.07
C ASN A 146 -2.25 -16.24 -8.72
N LEU A 147 -3.17 -15.31 -9.01
CA LEU A 147 -2.78 -14.00 -9.52
C LEU A 147 -1.97 -13.21 -8.47
N GLN A 148 -2.39 -13.29 -7.21
CA GLN A 148 -1.74 -12.60 -6.10
C GLN A 148 -0.32 -13.12 -5.84
N THR A 149 -0.08 -14.42 -5.96
CA THR A 149 1.28 -14.98 -5.85
C THR A 149 2.19 -14.51 -6.99
N VAL A 150 1.67 -14.43 -8.22
CA VAL A 150 2.41 -13.88 -9.38
C VAL A 150 2.74 -12.40 -9.16
N ILE A 151 1.77 -11.59 -8.73
CA ILE A 151 1.97 -10.15 -8.46
C ILE A 151 3.00 -9.98 -7.34
N ALA A 152 2.90 -10.73 -6.24
CA ALA A 152 3.87 -10.69 -5.15
C ALA A 152 5.27 -11.04 -5.64
N GLY A 153 5.41 -12.08 -6.47
CA GLY A 153 6.68 -12.45 -7.09
C GLY A 153 7.26 -11.34 -7.97
N LEU A 154 6.43 -10.69 -8.78
CA LEU A 154 6.85 -9.55 -9.62
C LEU A 154 7.30 -8.35 -8.77
N ILE A 155 6.59 -8.03 -7.68
CA ILE A 155 6.98 -6.96 -6.76
C ILE A 155 8.35 -7.27 -6.13
N VAL A 156 8.55 -8.48 -5.62
CA VAL A 156 9.84 -8.89 -5.03
C VAL A 156 10.95 -8.81 -6.07
N ALA A 157 10.71 -9.31 -7.28
CA ALA A 157 11.67 -9.24 -8.38
C ALA A 157 12.02 -7.79 -8.73
N LEU A 158 11.03 -6.89 -8.80
CA LEU A 158 11.24 -5.47 -9.04
C LEU A 158 12.06 -4.81 -7.94
N ILE A 159 11.77 -5.09 -6.67
CA ILE A 159 12.53 -4.55 -5.53
C ILE A 159 13.99 -5.02 -5.60
N VAL A 160 14.23 -6.30 -5.89
CA VAL A 160 15.59 -6.85 -6.06
C VAL A 160 16.29 -6.20 -7.24
N ALA A 161 15.60 -5.99 -8.37
CA ALA A 161 16.16 -5.32 -9.54
C ALA A 161 16.53 -3.85 -9.24
N ILE A 162 15.68 -3.12 -8.52
CA ILE A 162 15.96 -1.74 -8.08
C ILE A 162 17.14 -1.73 -7.11
N TRP A 163 17.19 -2.67 -6.15
CA TRP A 163 18.31 -2.81 -5.23
C TRP A 163 19.63 -3.08 -5.96
N TRP A 164 19.61 -3.96 -6.96
CA TRP A 164 20.77 -4.25 -7.80
C TRP A 164 21.17 -3.04 -8.64
N ALA A 165 20.21 -2.34 -9.24
CA ALA A 165 20.47 -1.11 -9.99
C ALA A 165 21.07 -0.03 -9.06
N ALA A 166 20.53 0.14 -7.85
CA ALA A 166 21.05 1.07 -6.85
C ALA A 166 22.48 0.70 -6.41
N ILE A 167 22.76 -0.57 -6.11
CA ILE A 167 24.10 -1.04 -5.74
C ILE A 167 25.09 -0.83 -6.90
N SER A 168 24.63 -1.01 -8.14
CA SER A 168 25.46 -0.81 -9.34
C SER A 168 25.73 0.68 -9.61
N ASN A 169 24.75 1.56 -9.35
CA ASN A 169 24.90 3.01 -9.46
C ASN A 169 25.70 3.63 -8.30
N LEU A 170 25.77 2.98 -7.13
CA LEU A 170 26.61 3.41 -6.00
C LEU A 170 28.12 3.34 -6.28
N ARG A 171 28.55 2.80 -7.44
CA ARG A 171 29.93 2.91 -7.91
C ARG A 171 30.30 4.25 -8.54
N ILE A 172 29.35 5.18 -8.73
CA ILE A 172 29.64 6.52 -9.29
C ILE A 172 28.81 7.61 -8.58
N SER A 173 29.17 7.91 -7.32
CA SER A 173 29.18 9.26 -6.69
C SER A 173 29.04 9.14 -5.16
N PRO A 174 30.15 9.11 -4.40
CA PRO A 174 30.08 9.26 -2.97
C PRO A 174 29.75 10.73 -2.66
N PHE A 175 28.56 10.97 -2.09
CA PHE A 175 28.28 11.99 -1.07
C PHE A 175 29.15 13.28 -1.12
N ARG A 176 29.17 14.04 -2.22
CA ARG A 176 29.93 15.31 -2.30
C ARG A 176 29.06 16.59 -2.25
N HIS A 177 27.79 16.51 -1.86
CA HIS A 177 26.92 17.70 -1.87
C HIS A 177 26.24 18.04 -0.54
N LEU A 178 26.45 17.27 0.53
CA LEU A 178 25.71 17.44 1.80
C LEU A 178 26.58 17.85 3.02
N VAL A 179 27.82 18.30 2.80
CA VAL A 179 28.69 18.83 3.89
C VAL A 179 29.18 20.27 3.64
N ILE A 180 28.90 20.88 2.48
CA ILE A 180 29.15 22.32 2.27
C ILE A 180 27.82 23.08 2.34
N SER A 181 27.12 22.93 3.45
CA SER A 181 26.20 23.96 3.94
C SER A 181 26.97 24.80 4.96
N ASN A 182 26.83 26.12 4.89
CA ASN A 182 27.17 27.10 5.95
C ASN A 182 28.59 27.68 6.01
N LEU A 183 28.98 28.45 5.00
CA LEU A 183 29.78 29.66 5.21
C LEU A 183 29.07 30.84 4.52
N PRO A 184 28.50 31.82 5.27
CA PRO A 184 28.11 33.10 4.68
C PRO A 184 29.39 33.89 4.43
N GLY A 185 29.82 33.98 3.17
CA GLY A 185 31.14 34.54 2.82
C GLY A 185 31.05 35.65 1.78
N TYR A 186 30.80 36.87 2.23
CA TYR A 186 30.96 38.14 1.50
C TYR A 186 32.43 38.43 1.06
N LEU A 187 33.26 37.42 0.79
CA LEU A 187 34.71 37.55 0.58
C LEU A 187 35.23 36.78 -0.64
N LEU A 188 34.63 36.98 -1.81
CA LEU A 188 35.26 36.67 -3.11
C LEU A 188 35.07 37.81 -4.12
N ARG A 189 35.12 39.05 -3.62
CA ARG A 189 35.36 40.25 -4.41
C ARG A 189 36.76 40.72 -4.01
N TYR A 190 37.68 40.79 -4.97
CA TYR A 190 39.15 40.94 -4.85
C TYR A 190 39.94 39.63 -4.66
N GLN A 191 40.16 38.92 -5.77
CA GLN A 191 41.48 38.69 -6.37
C GLN A 191 41.31 38.30 -7.84
#